data_AF-A0A2V9Y1N2-F1
#
_entry.id   AF-A0A2V9Y1N2-F1
#
_cell.length_a   1.000
_cell.length_b   1.000
_cell.length_c   1.000
_cell.angle_alpha   90.00
_cell.angle_beta   90.00
_cell.angle_gamma   90.00
#
_symmetry.space_group_name_H-M   'P 1'
#
loop_
_entity.id
_entity.type
_entity.pdbx_description
1 polymer ?
#
loop_
_entity_poly.entity_id
_entity_poly.type
_entity_poly.pdbx_seq_one_letter_code
_entity_poly.pdbx_strand_id
1 'polypeptide(L)'
;EKIEESREFAADVQQSLHSGLSAKNPGIRNRGVKKAPFIVLIGANMPSILAEISFVSNPGDEHRLETSEYRQRIADSLYHGIAKYVDGLSGVKMASKLDKTAGQ
;
A
#
# COMPACT_ATOMS: atom_id res chain seq x y z
N GLU A 1 13.90 9.48 6.63
CA GLU A 1 13.50 10.45 5.58
C GLU A 1 12.10 10.09 5.11
N LYS A 2 11.17 11.06 5.03
CA LYS A 2 9.76 10.82 4.67
C LYS A 2 9.58 10.07 3.34
N ILE A 3 10.56 10.19 2.44
CA ILE A 3 10.60 9.48 1.15
C ILE A 3 10.79 7.98 1.33
N GLU A 4 11.65 7.55 2.25
CA GLU A 4 11.88 6.12 2.49
C GLU A 4 10.70 5.50 3.23
N GLU A 5 10.15 6.20 4.22
CA GLU A 5 8.92 5.77 4.91
C GLU A 5 7.73 5.66 3.93
N SER A 6 7.61 6.58 2.97
CA SER A 6 6.60 6.50 1.91
C SER A 6 6.84 5.33 0.96
N ARG A 7 8.10 4.96 0.72
CA ARG A 7 8.47 3.82 -0.13
C ARG A 7 8.11 2.49 0.54
N GLU A 8 8.42 2.35 1.83
CA GLU A 8 8.02 1.19 2.63
C GLU A 8 6.49 1.07 2.68
N PHE A 9 5.79 2.18 2.96
CA PHE A 9 4.34 2.22 2.94
C PHE A 9 3.77 1.80 1.57
N ALA A 10 4.33 2.32 0.48
CA ALA A 10 3.91 1.93 -0.87
C ALA A 10 4.15 0.45 -1.15
N ALA A 11 5.24 -0.13 -0.65
CA ALA A 11 5.56 -1.54 -0.86
C ALA A 11 4.56 -2.47 -0.14
N ASP A 12 4.20 -2.15 1.11
CA ASP A 12 3.22 -2.92 1.87
C ASP A 12 1.82 -2.87 1.24
N VAL A 13 1.40 -1.69 0.78
CA VAL A 13 0.12 -1.52 0.07
C VAL A 13 0.14 -2.24 -1.28
N GLN A 14 1.21 -2.10 -2.08
CA GLN A 14 1.34 -2.75 -3.38
C GLN A 14 1.32 -4.27 -3.26
N GLN A 15 2.01 -4.83 -2.27
CA GLN A 15 2.02 -6.27 -2.04
C GLN A 15 0.63 -6.77 -1.64
N SER A 16 -0.05 -6.06 -0.74
CA SER A 16 -1.39 -6.44 -0.27
C SER A 16 -2.44 -6.37 -1.39
N LEU A 17 -2.43 -5.31 -2.20
CA LEU A 17 -3.24 -5.19 -3.41
C LEU A 17 -3.01 -6.37 -4.37
N HIS A 18 -1.75 -6.68 -4.67
CA HIS A 18 -1.45 -7.76 -5.61
C HIS A 18 -1.91 -9.13 -5.07
N SER A 19 -1.63 -9.44 -3.81
CA SER A 19 -2.03 -10.69 -3.18
C SER A 19 -3.56 -10.84 -3.10
N GLY A 20 -4.27 -9.79 -2.71
CA GLY A 20 -5.73 -9.83 -2.57
C GLY A 20 -6.49 -9.96 -3.90
N LEU A 21 -5.94 -9.38 -4.98
CA LEU A 21 -6.59 -9.38 -6.30
C LEU A 21 -6.19 -10.55 -7.20
N SER A 22 -4.94 -11.03 -7.12
CA SER A 22 -4.43 -12.08 -8.02
C SER A 22 -5.16 -13.42 -7.90
N ALA A 23 -5.68 -13.76 -6.71
CA ALA A 23 -6.43 -14.99 -6.48
C ALA A 23 -7.71 -15.12 -7.34
N LYS A 24 -8.32 -14.00 -7.74
CA LYS A 24 -9.53 -13.98 -8.60
C LYS A 24 -9.28 -13.34 -9.96
N ASN A 25 -8.07 -12.85 -10.20
CA ASN A 25 -7.67 -12.26 -11.47
C ASN A 25 -6.23 -12.70 -11.82
N PRO A 26 -6.04 -13.94 -12.30
CA PRO A 26 -4.71 -14.49 -12.57
C PRO A 26 -3.93 -13.71 -13.66
N GLY A 27 -4.62 -12.89 -14.46
CA GLY A 27 -3.97 -11.98 -15.42
C GLY A 27 -3.42 -10.69 -14.80
N ILE A 28 -3.71 -10.41 -13.52
CA ILE A 28 -3.25 -9.18 -12.88
C ILE A 28 -1.74 -9.22 -12.65
N ARG A 29 -1.04 -8.17 -13.07
CA ARG A 29 0.41 -8.05 -12.92
C ARG A 29 0.75 -7.14 -11.75
N ASN A 30 1.74 -7.53 -10.95
CA ASN A 30 2.35 -6.62 -10.00
C ASN A 30 3.18 -5.56 -10.74
N ARG A 31 2.76 -4.30 -10.72
CA ARG A 31 3.44 -3.19 -11.42
C ARG A 31 4.48 -2.46 -10.57
N GLY A 32 4.61 -2.86 -9.31
CA GLY A 32 5.59 -2.35 -8.36
C GLY A 32 5.35 -0.89 -7.92
N VAL A 33 6.20 -0.45 -6.99
CA VAL A 33 6.23 0.93 -6.50
C VAL A 33 6.95 1.81 -7.52
N LYS A 34 6.39 2.99 -7.80
CA LYS A 34 6.96 3.97 -8.74
C LYS A 34 7.07 5.34 -8.11
N LYS A 35 8.09 6.10 -8.53
CA LYS A 35 8.26 7.52 -8.19
C LYS A 35 7.73 8.38 -9.34
N ALA A 36 7.01 9.44 -9.02
CA ALA A 36 6.52 10.42 -9.99
C ALA A 36 6.24 11.76 -9.29
N PRO A 37 6.34 12.91 -9.99
CA PRO A 37 6.16 14.24 -9.41
C PRO A 37 4.68 14.62 -9.32
N PHE A 38 3.87 13.80 -8.66
CA PHE A 38 2.45 14.14 -8.43
C PHE A 38 2.33 15.21 -7.35
N ILE A 39 1.60 16.30 -7.65
CA ILE A 39 1.47 17.44 -6.74
C ILE A 39 0.88 17.07 -5.38
N VAL A 40 0.00 16.08 -5.35
CA VAL A 40 -0.61 15.56 -4.12
C VAL A 40 0.39 14.85 -3.18
N LEU A 41 1.56 14.46 -3.69
CA LEU A 41 2.63 13.82 -2.91
C LEU A 41 3.75 14.80 -2.54
N ILE A 42 3.78 16.00 -3.14
CA ILE A 42 4.81 17.00 -2.89
C ILE A 42 4.52 17.71 -1.55
N GLY A 43 5.54 17.86 -0.72
CA GLY A 43 5.43 18.60 0.55
C GLY A 43 4.64 17.88 1.65
N ALA A 44 4.30 16.60 1.46
CA ALA A 44 3.62 15.81 2.48
C ALA A 44 4.45 15.78 3.78
N ASN A 45 3.80 16.10 4.90
CA ASN A 45 4.45 16.14 6.21
C ASN A 45 4.52 14.79 6.91
N MET A 46 3.99 13.76 6.26
CA MET A 46 3.89 12.37 6.70
C MET A 46 4.16 11.45 5.50
N PRO A 47 4.38 10.14 5.73
CA PRO A 47 4.43 9.16 4.66
C PRO A 47 3.15 9.22 3.81
N SER A 48 3.28 9.27 2.48
CA SER A 48 2.14 9.45 1.57
C SER A 48 2.35 8.71 0.25
N ILE A 49 1.28 8.12 -0.29
CA ILE A 49 1.30 7.33 -1.52
C ILE A 49 0.07 7.66 -2.38
N LEU A 50 0.19 7.40 -3.69
CA LEU A 50 -0.93 7.33 -4.62
C LEU A 50 -1.02 5.88 -5.12
N ALA A 51 -2.18 5.25 -4.92
CA ALA A 51 -2.41 3.86 -5.30
C ALA A 51 -3.26 3.78 -6.58
N GLU A 52 -2.68 3.22 -7.65
CA GLU A 52 -3.39 2.88 -8.87
C GLU A 52 -4.01 1.47 -8.72
N ILE A 53 -5.34 1.40 -8.56
CA ILE A 53 -6.02 0.16 -8.14
C ILE A 53 -6.45 -0.75 -9.28
N SER A 54 -6.69 -0.21 -10.48
CA SER A 54 -7.17 -0.94 -11.67
C SER A 54 -7.15 -0.05 -12.92
N PHE A 55 -7.36 -0.61 -14.12
CA PHE A 55 -7.36 0.14 -15.38
C PHE A 55 -8.77 0.27 -15.98
N VAL A 56 -9.39 1.44 -15.88
CA VAL A 56 -10.70 1.71 -16.54
C VAL A 56 -10.60 1.58 -18.07
N SER A 57 -9.43 1.80 -18.65
CA SER A 57 -9.20 1.61 -20.11
C SER A 57 -9.06 0.15 -20.53
N ASN A 58 -9.01 -0.80 -19.59
CA ASN A 58 -9.04 -2.22 -19.88
C ASN A 58 -10.47 -2.75 -19.64
N PRO A 59 -11.19 -3.25 -20.67
CA PRO A 59 -12.59 -3.66 -20.52
C PRO A 59 -12.83 -4.72 -19.44
N GLY A 60 -11.85 -5.60 -19.20
CA GLY A 60 -11.96 -6.62 -18.15
C GLY A 60 -11.86 -6.04 -16.74
N ASP A 61 -10.98 -5.06 -16.53
CA ASP A 61 -10.85 -4.32 -15.28
C ASP A 61 -12.06 -3.40 -15.07
N GLU A 62 -12.51 -2.69 -16.10
CA GLU A 62 -13.71 -1.86 -16.09
C GLU A 62 -14.94 -2.63 -15.62
N HIS A 63 -15.25 -3.77 -16.26
CA HIS A 63 -16.41 -4.57 -15.88
C HIS A 63 -16.31 -5.12 -14.46
N ARG A 64 -15.09 -5.48 -14.00
CA ARG A 64 -14.89 -5.87 -12.61
C ARG A 64 -15.14 -4.71 -11.64
N LEU A 65 -14.69 -3.49 -11.97
CA LEU A 65 -14.90 -2.29 -11.15
C LEU A 65 -16.37 -1.95 -10.95
N GLU A 66 -17.26 -2.34 -11.87
CA GLU A 66 -18.71 -2.19 -11.72
C GLU A 66 -19.28 -3.07 -10.59
N THR A 67 -18.62 -4.17 -10.26
CA THR A 67 -19.07 -5.10 -9.22
C THR A 67 -18.70 -4.62 -7.82
N SER A 68 -19.63 -4.72 -6.87
CA SER A 68 -19.39 -4.39 -5.47
C SER A 68 -18.35 -5.31 -4.82
N GLU A 69 -18.35 -6.60 -5.18
CA GLU A 69 -17.39 -7.58 -4.65
C GLU A 69 -15.95 -7.20 -4.98
N TYR A 70 -15.66 -6.81 -6.23
CA TYR A 70 -14.32 -6.43 -6.62
C TYR A 70 -13.86 -5.13 -5.94
N ARG A 71 -14.75 -4.13 -5.84
CA ARG A 71 -14.44 -2.89 -5.09
C ARG A 71 -14.20 -3.16 -3.61
N GLN A 72 -14.98 -4.04 -2.98
CA GLN A 72 -14.77 -4.43 -1.59
C GLN A 72 -13.42 -5.13 -1.42
N ARG A 73 -13.06 -6.03 -2.33
CA ARG A 73 -11.76 -6.71 -2.31
C ARG A 73 -10.58 -5.73 -2.44
N ILE A 74 -10.71 -4.69 -3.28
CA ILE A 74 -9.71 -3.61 -3.36
C ILE A 74 -9.62 -2.88 -2.02
N ALA A 75 -10.76 -2.48 -1.44
CA ALA A 75 -10.80 -1.78 -0.16
C ALA A 75 -10.17 -2.60 0.97
N ASP A 76 -10.50 -3.88 1.08
CA ASP A 76 -9.90 -4.79 2.05
C ASP A 76 -8.39 -4.93 1.83
N SER A 77 -7.94 -5.04 0.58
CA SER A 77 -6.50 -5.16 0.27
C SER A 77 -5.73 -3.88 0.61
N LEU A 78 -6.32 -2.71 0.38
CA LEU A 78 -5.76 -1.43 0.82
C LEU A 78 -5.69 -1.37 2.35
N TYR A 79 -6.77 -1.74 3.04
CA TYR A 79 -6.83 -1.78 4.50
C TYR A 79 -5.71 -2.65 5.07
N HIS A 80 -5.56 -3.89 4.60
CA HIS A 80 -4.50 -4.79 5.08
C HIS A 80 -3.09 -4.23 4.83
N GLY A 81 -2.86 -3.58 3.70
CA GLY A 81 -1.57 -2.93 3.41
C GLY A 81 -1.27 -1.76 4.35
N ILE A 82 -2.26 -0.92 4.63
CA ILE A 82 -2.14 0.18 5.59
C ILE A 82 -1.91 -0.34 7.00
N ALA A 83 -2.69 -1.33 7.44
CA ALA A 83 -2.56 -1.94 8.76
C ALA A 83 -1.17 -2.56 8.95
N LYS A 84 -0.68 -3.31 7.96
CA LYS A 84 0.66 -3.90 7.98
C LYS A 84 1.76 -2.85 8.17
N TYR A 85 1.68 -1.74 7.44
CA TYR A 85 2.64 -0.64 7.58
C TYR A 85 2.61 -0.04 9.00
N VAL A 86 1.43 0.23 9.53
CA VAL A 86 1.24 0.78 10.88
C VAL A 86 1.73 -0.17 11.98
N ASP A 87 1.48 -1.47 11.83
CA ASP A 87 1.96 -2.50 12.76
C ASP A 87 3.50 -2.58 12.75
N GLY A 88 4.11 -2.49 11.56
CA GLY A 88 5.57 -2.41 11.41
C GLY A 88 6.19 -1.22 12.17
N LEU A 89 5.55 -0.05 12.10
CA LEU A 89 5.97 1.13 12.88
C LEU A 89 5.90 0.91 14.39
N SER A 90 4.90 0.17 14.86
CA SER A 90 4.71 -0.13 16.28
C SER A 90 5.79 -1.08 16.80
N GLY A 91 6.18 -2.08 16.01
CA GLY A 91 7.31 -2.97 16.31
C GLY A 91 8.65 -2.23 16.42
N VAL A 92 8.92 -1.29 15.51
CA VAL A 92 10.12 -0.44 15.53
C VAL A 92 10.14 0.49 16.77
N LYS A 93 8.98 1.07 17.14
CA LYS A 93 8.87 1.89 18.36
C LYS A 93 9.07 1.09 19.65
N MET A 94 8.70 -0.19 19.68
CA MET A 94 8.95 -1.06 20.84
C MET A 94 10.41 -1.49 20.94
N ALA A 95 11.03 -1.91 19.83
CA ALA A 95 12.45 -2.27 19.80
C ALA A 95 13.36 -1.10 20.22
N SER A 96 13.13 0.10 19.67
CA SER A 96 13.88 1.31 20.05
C SER A 96 13.65 1.77 21.50
N LYS A 97 12.52 1.38 22.12
CA LYS A 97 12.25 1.65 23.54
C LYS A 97 12.98 0.65 24.46
N LEU A 98 13.08 -0.61 24.05
CA LEU A 98 13.84 -1.65 24.78
C LEU A 98 15.34 -1.34 24.80
N ASP A 99 15.93 -0.94 23.66
CA ASP A 99 17.36 -0.57 23.58
C ASP A 99 17.71 0.62 24.49
N LYS A 100 16.80 1.60 24.63
CA LYS A 100 16.99 2.75 25.54
C LYS A 100 16.88 2.38 27.03
N THR A 101 16.20 1.29 27.36
CA THR A 101 15.97 0.87 28.75
C THR A 101 17.05 -0.11 29.23
N ALA A 102 17.67 -0.86 28.33
CA ALA A 102 18.74 -1.81 28.64
C ALA A 102 20.14 -1.15 28.77
N GLY A 103 20.27 0.13 28.41
CA GLY A 103 21.52 0.90 28.44
C GLY A 103 21.62 1.95 29.56
N GLN A 104 20.78 1.88 30.60
CA GLN A 104 20.86 2.72 31.81
C GLN A 104 21.14 1.88 33.05
#